data_AF-A0A7D9HEE8-F1
#
_entry.id   AF-A0A7D9HEE8-F1
#
_cell.length_a   1.000
_cell.length_b   1.000
_cell.length_c   1.000
_cell.angle_alpha   90.00
_cell.angle_beta   90.00
_cell.angle_gamma   90.00
#
_symmetry.space_group_name_H-M   'P 1'
#
loop_
_entity.id
_entity.type
_entity.pdbx_description
1 polymer ?
#
loop_
_entity_poly.entity_id
_entity_poly.type
_entity_poly.pdbx_seq_one_letter_code
_entity_poly.pdbx_strand_id
1 'polypeptide(L)'
;MAFNTTKCNVLRITRRQTPIIFDYKLHDRALEAVSITKYLGIHLSEDVRWNEHVRNISNKANKTLGFLKRNLRHCSASMKERAYKVLVQPTVEYCSSVCDLYTAMNIRQVEIYWEG
;
A
#
# COMPACT_ATOMS: atom_id res chain seq x y z
N MET A 1 10.69 22.97 -17.79
CA MET A 1 11.00 21.78 -16.97
C MET A 1 10.66 20.55 -17.81
N ALA A 2 11.55 19.56 -17.90
CA ALA A 2 11.30 18.32 -18.65
C ALA A 2 11.05 17.16 -17.68
N PHE A 3 10.11 16.29 -18.00
CA PHE A 3 9.80 15.11 -17.17
C PHE A 3 10.75 13.96 -17.51
N ASN A 4 11.14 13.18 -16.50
CA ASN A 4 11.95 11.99 -16.73
C ASN A 4 11.06 10.83 -17.22
N THR A 5 11.17 10.53 -18.51
CA THR A 5 10.46 9.44 -19.18
C THR A 5 10.64 8.07 -18.54
N THR A 6 11.80 7.78 -17.96
CA THR A 6 12.06 6.44 -17.35
C THR A 6 11.32 6.24 -16.02
N LYS A 7 10.71 7.29 -15.47
CA LYS A 7 9.91 7.24 -14.23
C LYS A 7 8.41 7.40 -14.50
N CYS A 8 8.01 7.45 -15.78
CA CYS A 8 6.64 7.67 -16.20
C CYS A 8 6.09 6.38 -16.81
N ASN A 9 4.96 5.90 -16.28
CA ASN A 9 4.29 4.71 -16.75
C ASN A 9 2.82 5.04 -17.05
N VAL A 10 2.18 4.22 -17.89
CA VAL A 10 0.75 4.30 -18.21
C VAL A 10 0.02 3.20 -17.45
N LEU A 11 -0.81 3.62 -16.49
CA LEU A 11 -1.81 2.75 -15.85
C LEU A 11 -3.15 2.96 -16.56
N ARG A 12 -3.75 1.89 -17.09
CA ARG A 12 -5.05 1.97 -17.79
C ARG A 12 -6.15 1.54 -16.85
N ILE A 13 -7.05 2.45 -16.48
CA ILE A 13 -8.20 2.15 -15.64
C ILE A 13 -9.46 2.28 -16.49
N THR A 14 -10.19 1.17 -16.67
CA THR A 14 -11.44 1.16 -17.44
C THR A 14 -12.34 0.00 -17.01
N ARG A 15 -13.66 0.19 -17.17
CA ARG A 15 -14.67 -0.87 -17.02
C ARG A 15 -15.13 -1.46 -18.35
N ARG A 16 -14.59 -0.97 -19.48
CA ARG A 16 -14.95 -1.46 -20.82
C ARG A 16 -14.33 -2.84 -21.05
N GLN A 17 -15.12 -3.77 -21.60
CA GLN A 17 -14.61 -5.10 -21.99
C GLN A 17 -13.55 -5.00 -23.11
N THR A 18 -13.69 -4.00 -23.97
CA THR A 18 -12.72 -3.64 -25.01
C THR A 18 -12.03 -2.32 -24.62
N PRO A 19 -10.88 -2.37 -23.94
CA PRO A 19 -10.14 -1.17 -23.56
C PRO A 19 -9.58 -0.46 -24.79
N ILE A 20 -9.56 0.87 -24.76
CA ILE A 20 -8.87 1.66 -25.78
C ILE A 20 -7.38 1.59 -25.48
N ILE A 21 -6.62 0.94 -26.36
CA ILE A 21 -5.17 0.88 -26.27
C ILE A 21 -4.60 2.04 -27.08
N PHE A 22 -3.94 2.95 -26.38
CA PHE A 22 -3.23 4.08 -26.98
C PHE A 22 -1.78 4.08 -26.51
N ASP A 23 -0.86 4.31 -27.44
CA ASP A 23 0.57 4.38 -27.18
C ASP A 23 0.97 5.82 -26.85
N TYR A 24 0.92 6.13 -25.55
CA TYR A 24 1.36 7.42 -25.06
C TYR A 24 2.87 7.58 -25.22
N LYS A 25 3.28 8.70 -25.81
CA LYS A 25 4.68 9.08 -25.95
C LYS A 25 4.96 10.34 -25.15
N LEU A 26 6.13 10.37 -24.52
CA LEU A 26 6.66 11.55 -23.85
C LEU A 26 8.09 11.74 -24.35
N HIS A 27 8.43 12.95 -24.84
CA HIS A 27 9.74 13.21 -25.45
C HIS A 27 10.13 12.17 -26.52
N ASP A 28 9.19 11.83 -27.42
CA ASP A 28 9.31 10.81 -28.48
C ASP A 28 9.60 9.37 -28.01
N ARG A 29 9.53 9.10 -26.71
CA ARG A 29 9.66 7.75 -26.14
C ARG A 29 8.29 7.22 -25.75
N ALA A 30 7.97 6.02 -26.18
CA ALA A 30 6.78 5.31 -25.73
C ALA A 30 6.86 5.03 -24.23
N LEU A 31 5.78 5.31 -23.51
CA LEU A 31 5.66 5.02 -22.09
C LEU A 31 5.26 3.57 -21.87
N GLU A 32 5.84 2.95 -20.86
CA GLU A 32 5.53 1.56 -20.50
C GLU A 32 4.13 1.46 -19.91
N ALA A 33 3.35 0.50 -20.43
CA ALA A 33 2.07 0.10 -19.88
C ALA A 33 2.29 -0.82 -18.67
N VAL A 34 1.72 -0.49 -17.51
CA VAL A 34 1.80 -1.32 -16.31
C VAL A 34 0.43 -1.60 -15.74
N SER A 35 0.26 -2.78 -15.14
CA SER A 35 -0.99 -3.17 -14.46
C SER A 35 -1.05 -2.67 -13.02
N ILE A 36 0.12 -2.43 -12.39
CA ILE A 36 0.23 -1.90 -11.04
C ILE A 36 1.35 -0.86 -11.00
N THR A 37 1.10 0.26 -10.35
CA THR A 37 2.13 1.29 -10.10
C THR A 37 2.02 1.88 -8.71
N LYS A 38 3.14 2.36 -8.19
CA LYS A 38 3.18 3.03 -6.89
C LYS A 38 3.03 4.54 -7.09
N TYR A 39 1.98 5.12 -6.51
CA TYR A 39 1.72 6.54 -6.53
C TYR A 39 1.45 7.04 -5.12
N LEU A 40 2.22 8.05 -4.67
CA LEU A 40 2.14 8.63 -3.32
C LEU A 40 2.19 7.59 -2.19
N GLY A 41 2.93 6.49 -2.35
CA GLY A 41 3.01 5.43 -1.34
C GLY A 41 1.92 4.36 -1.44
N ILE A 42 0.92 4.54 -2.30
CA ILE A 42 -0.18 3.62 -2.55
C ILE A 42 0.11 2.80 -3.82
N HIS A 43 -0.30 1.54 -3.85
CA HIS A 43 -0.21 0.71 -5.05
C HIS A 43 -1.56 0.77 -5.75
N LEU A 44 -1.59 1.38 -6.94
CA LEU A 44 -2.77 1.48 -7.78
C LEU A 44 -2.71 0.37 -8.82
N SER A 45 -3.77 -0.41 -8.92
CA SER A 45 -3.93 -1.43 -9.96
C SER A 45 -4.91 -0.97 -11.04
N GLU A 46 -4.78 -1.55 -12.24
CA GLU A 46 -5.66 -1.27 -13.39
C GLU A 46 -7.13 -1.65 -13.14
N ASP A 47 -7.35 -2.67 -12.31
CA ASP A 47 -8.67 -3.14 -11.88
C ASP A 47 -9.21 -2.40 -10.64
N VAL A 48 -8.45 -1.43 -10.12
CA VAL A 48 -8.77 -0.63 -8.92
C VAL A 48 -9.02 -1.51 -7.67
N ARG A 49 -8.48 -2.73 -7.67
CA ARG A 49 -8.52 -3.61 -6.50
C ARG A 49 -7.38 -3.31 -5.54
N TRP A 50 -7.71 -3.22 -4.27
CA TRP A 50 -6.76 -2.87 -3.22
C TRP A 50 -5.96 -4.04 -2.66
N ASN A 51 -6.17 -5.26 -3.16
CA ASN A 51 -5.57 -6.48 -2.62
C ASN A 51 -4.04 -6.40 -2.52
N GLU A 52 -3.38 -5.94 -3.59
CA GLU A 52 -1.92 -5.82 -3.63
C GLU A 52 -1.43 -4.77 -2.63
N HIS A 53 -2.11 -3.63 -2.58
CA HIS A 53 -1.79 -2.55 -1.66
C HIS A 53 -1.93 -2.99 -0.20
N VAL A 54 -3.06 -3.63 0.14
CA VAL A 54 -3.34 -4.15 1.47
C VAL A 54 -2.29 -5.19 1.86
N ARG A 55 -1.98 -6.15 0.99
CA ARG A 55 -0.93 -7.15 1.24
C ARG A 55 0.41 -6.48 1.57
N ASN A 56 0.79 -5.45 0.81
CA ASN A 56 2.05 -4.73 1.02
C ASN A 56 2.06 -3.93 2.32
N ILE A 57 0.95 -3.28 2.67
CA ILE A 57 0.80 -2.57 3.95
C ILE A 57 0.83 -3.55 5.12
N SER A 58 0.07 -4.63 5.08
CA SER A 58 0.03 -5.64 6.14
C SER A 58 1.40 -6.26 6.36
N ASN A 59 2.14 -6.58 5.28
CA ASN A 59 3.51 -7.08 5.40
C ASN A 59 4.46 -6.06 6.04
N LYS A 60 4.31 -4.76 5.71
CA LYS A 60 5.13 -3.70 6.32
C LYS A 60 4.80 -3.50 7.80
N ALA A 61 3.51 -3.50 8.15
CA ALA A 61 3.03 -3.43 9.52
C ALA A 61 3.54 -4.62 10.34
N ASN A 62 3.42 -5.84 9.82
CA ASN A 62 3.88 -7.06 10.48
C ASN A 62 5.39 -7.11 10.69
N LYS A 63 6.19 -6.63 9.73
CA LYS A 63 7.65 -6.48 9.91
C LYS A 63 7.99 -5.53 11.07
N THR A 64 7.27 -4.41 11.15
CA THR A 64 7.44 -3.42 12.23
C THR A 64 7.00 -4.01 13.56
N LEU A 65 5.86 -4.69 13.61
CA LEU A 65 5.37 -5.38 14.80
C LEU A 65 6.35 -6.46 15.27
N GLY A 66 6.87 -7.29 14.36
CA GLY A 66 7.88 -8.30 14.68
C GLY A 66 9.20 -7.70 15.18
N PHE A 67 9.57 -6.51 14.71
CA PHE A 67 10.67 -5.73 15.29
C PHE A 67 10.35 -5.28 16.72
N LEU A 68 9.15 -4.75 16.97
CA LEU A 68 8.73 -4.32 18.31
C LEU A 68 8.65 -5.49 19.29
N LYS A 69 8.06 -6.63 18.89
CA LYS A 69 7.97 -7.83 19.74
C LYS A 69 9.34 -8.34 20.19
N ARG A 70 10.34 -8.29 19.31
CA ARG A 70 11.72 -8.72 19.63
C ARG A 70 12.45 -7.75 20.56
N ASN A 71 12.30 -6.44 20.35
CA ASN A 71 13.07 -5.43 21.09
C ASN A 71 12.39 -4.96 22.39
N LEU A 72 11.06 -4.93 22.43
CA LEU A 72 10.29 -4.42 23.56
C LEU A 72 9.73 -5.54 24.45
N ARG A 73 10.26 -6.76 24.36
CA ARG A 73 9.74 -7.95 25.08
C ARG A 73 9.57 -7.69 26.58
N HIS A 74 10.57 -7.06 27.20
CA HIS A 74 10.64 -6.76 28.64
C HIS A 74 10.07 -5.40 29.04
N CYS A 75 9.52 -4.62 28.09
CA CYS A 75 8.92 -3.33 28.39
C CYS A 75 7.50 -3.46 28.96
N SER A 76 7.05 -2.42 29.66
CA SER A 76 5.68 -2.34 30.17
C SER A 76 4.64 -2.35 29.05
N ALA A 77 3.40 -2.76 29.37
CA ALA A 77 2.30 -2.77 28.42
C ALA A 77 2.03 -1.39 27.81
N SER A 78 2.10 -0.32 28.63
CA SER A 78 1.90 1.06 28.18
C SER A 78 2.95 1.53 27.17
N MET A 79 4.21 1.09 27.32
CA MET A 79 5.26 1.39 26.34
C MET A 79 5.06 0.63 25.03
N LYS A 80 4.65 -0.64 25.10
CA LYS A 80 4.33 -1.47 23.91
C LYS A 80 3.17 -0.88 23.12
N GLU A 81 2.12 -0.45 23.81
CA GLU A 81 0.96 0.21 23.21
C GLU A 81 1.36 1.52 22.52
N ARG A 82 2.12 2.38 23.20
CA ARG A 82 2.61 3.64 22.62
C ARG A 82 3.48 3.40 21.38
N ALA A 83 4.37 2.42 21.44
CA ALA A 83 5.22 2.07 20.30
C ALA A 83 4.40 1.55 19.11
N TYR A 84 3.36 0.75 19.37
CA TYR A 84 2.43 0.29 18.34
C TYR A 84 1.69 1.46 17.68
N LYS A 85 1.09 2.35 18.48
CA LYS A 85 0.35 3.53 18.00
C LYS A 85 1.21 4.49 17.19
N VAL A 86 2.50 4.63 17.52
CA VAL A 86 3.41 5.55 16.82
C VAL A 86 4.02 4.93 15.56
N LEU A 87 4.29 3.61 15.55
CA LEU A 87 5.09 3.00 14.49
C LEU A 87 4.30 2.11 13.53
N VAL A 88 3.26 1.44 14.01
CA VAL A 88 2.48 0.48 13.22
C VAL A 88 1.21 1.13 12.70
N GLN A 89 0.45 1.81 13.56
CA GLN A 89 -0.84 2.40 13.24
C GLN A 89 -0.81 3.40 12.06
N PRO A 90 0.16 4.33 11.94
CA PRO A 90 0.18 5.27 10.82
C PRO A 90 0.37 4.58 9.45
N THR A 91 1.02 3.40 9.44
CA THR A 91 1.24 2.64 8.20
C THR A 91 -0.07 2.09 7.64
N VAL A 92 -1.02 1.72 8.51
CA VAL A 92 -2.33 1.21 8.09
C VAL A 92 -3.34 2.33 7.85
N GLU A 93 -3.23 3.46 8.57
CA GLU A 93 -4.18 4.57 8.47
C GLU A 93 -3.98 5.46 7.23
N TYR A 94 -2.76 5.56 6.70
CA TYR A 94 -2.39 6.51 5.63
C TYR A 94 -3.27 6.43 4.36
N CYS A 95 -3.87 5.27 4.07
CA CYS A 95 -4.70 5.05 2.88
C CYS A 95 -6.18 4.77 3.21
N SER A 96 -6.59 4.94 4.47
CA SER A 96 -7.93 4.55 4.94
C SER A 96 -9.09 5.28 4.25
N SER A 97 -8.86 6.46 3.67
CA SER A 97 -9.86 7.23 2.94
C SER A 97 -10.04 6.80 1.48
N VAL A 98 -9.06 6.09 0.91
CA VAL A 98 -9.03 5.71 -0.51
C VAL A 98 -9.28 4.21 -0.67
N CYS A 99 -8.60 3.42 0.16
CA CYS A 99 -9.01 2.05 0.39
C CYS A 99 -10.12 2.09 1.42
N ASP A 100 -11.37 1.85 1.02
CA ASP A 100 -12.39 1.35 1.93
C ASP A 100 -11.87 0.03 2.53
N LEU A 101 -11.03 0.12 3.56
CA LEU A 101 -10.44 -0.99 4.32
C LEU A 101 -11.51 -1.71 5.15
N TYR A 102 -12.80 -1.43 4.90
CA TYR A 102 -13.99 -2.02 5.48
C TYR A 102 -14.12 -3.54 5.30
N THR A 103 -13.23 -4.20 4.57
CA THR A 103 -13.09 -5.63 4.77
C THR A 103 -12.43 -5.85 6.14
N ALA A 104 -13.27 -5.92 7.18
CA ALA A 104 -12.97 -6.24 8.57
C ALA A 104 -12.00 -7.43 8.75
N MET A 105 -11.84 -8.24 7.71
CA MET A 105 -10.91 -9.35 7.61
C MET A 105 -9.43 -8.94 7.67
N ASN A 106 -9.03 -7.75 7.17
CA ASN A 106 -7.62 -7.32 7.14
C ASN A 106 -7.18 -6.55 8.39
N ILE A 107 -8.07 -5.76 9.00
CA ILE A 107 -7.83 -5.13 10.31
C ILE A 107 -7.69 -6.22 11.39
N ARG A 108 -8.57 -7.24 11.36
CA ARG A 108 -8.46 -8.42 12.24
C ARG A 108 -7.13 -9.15 12.10
N GLN A 109 -6.56 -9.26 10.89
CA GLN A 109 -5.24 -9.88 10.71
C GLN A 109 -4.10 -9.11 11.36
N VAL A 110 -4.27 -7.83 11.71
CA VAL A 110 -3.24 -7.05 12.44
C VAL A 110 -3.56 -7.05 13.93
N GLU A 111 -4.82 -6.96 14.32
CA GLU A 111 -5.27 -6.95 15.72
C GLU A 111 -5.14 -8.31 16.43
N ILE A 112 -5.46 -9.42 15.76
CA ILE A 112 -5.36 -10.79 16.33
C ILE A 112 -3.93 -11.10 16.81
N TYR A 113 -2.90 -10.50 16.20
CA TYR A 113 -1.51 -10.72 16.62
C TYR A 113 -1.07 -9.86 17.81
N TRP A 114 -1.86 -8.91 18.28
CA TRP A 114 -1.50 -8.07 19.44
C TRP A 114 -2.01 -8.63 20.76
N GLU A 115 -3.14 -9.35 20.74
CA GLU A 115 -3.73 -10.00 21.93
C GLU A 115 -3.18 -11.41 22.21
N GLY A 116 -2.30 -11.94 21.36
CA GLY A 116 -1.62 -13.24 21.51
C GLY A 116 -0.13 -13.14 21.88
#